data_AF-A0A368C345-F1
#
_entry.id   AF-A0A368C345-F1
#
_cell.length_a   1.000
_cell.length_b   1.000
_cell.length_c   1.000
_cell.angle_alpha   90.00
_cell.angle_beta   90.00
_cell.angle_gamma   90.00
#
_symmetry.space_group_name_H-M   'P 1'
#
loop_
_entity.id
_entity.type
_entity.pdbx_description
1 polymer ?
#
loop_
_entity_poly.entity_id
_entity_poly.type
_entity_poly.pdbx_seq_one_letter_code
_entity_poly.pdbx_strand_id
1 'polypeptide(L)'
;MTLNNLIKILVSILIGVYLDSRINFYASDYYLSFTLGFLIFCFWAFSLPNNLYALSSFCIGLIIDLILGCPFGLNALLLTISSYLIHSYRYSFRIFSFLQITIFFALLSSFYLGFINLFMNTANFSYLLIMFSFLLNGLTWIFIYLLMNNLKKRFYRQ
;
A
#
# COMPACT_ATOMS: atom_id res chain seq x y z
N MET A 1 -14.62 4.83 -16.56
CA MET A 1 -13.69 3.82 -16.00
C MET A 1 -13.65 2.66 -16.98
N THR A 2 -12.54 2.44 -17.69
CA THR A 2 -12.43 1.24 -18.54
C THR A 2 -12.06 0.07 -17.63
N LEU A 3 -12.83 -1.02 -17.67
CA LEU A 3 -12.58 -2.24 -16.88
C LEU A 3 -11.11 -2.72 -16.97
N ASN A 4 -10.51 -2.53 -18.15
CA ASN A 4 -9.11 -2.84 -18.43
C ASN A 4 -8.11 -2.11 -17.51
N ASN A 5 -8.37 -0.84 -17.16
CA ASN A 5 -7.49 -0.06 -16.31
C ASN A 5 -7.53 -0.54 -14.85
N LEU A 6 -8.70 -0.94 -14.37
CA LEU A 6 -8.86 -1.55 -13.05
C LEU A 6 -8.09 -2.86 -12.95
N ILE A 7 -8.22 -3.73 -13.96
CA ILE A 7 -7.53 -5.03 -13.98
C ILE A 7 -6.00 -4.83 -13.91
N LYS A 8 -5.45 -3.89 -14.68
CA LYS A 8 -4.01 -3.58 -14.63
C LYS A 8 -3.54 -3.13 -13.25
N ILE A 9 -4.34 -2.27 -12.59
CA ILE A 9 -4.05 -1.81 -11.21
C ILE A 9 -4.09 -3.00 -10.25
N LEU A 10 -5.13 -3.83 -10.33
CA LEU A 10 -5.33 -5.00 -9.46
C LEU A 10 -4.15 -5.98 -9.59
N VAL A 11 -3.76 -6.32 -10.83
CA VAL A 11 -2.60 -7.18 -11.10
C VAL A 11 -1.31 -6.60 -10.50
N SER A 12 -1.07 -5.29 -10.64
CA SER A 12 0.12 -4.67 -10.06
C SER A 12 0.16 -4.74 -8.53
N ILE A 13 -1.00 -4.59 -7.87
CA ILE A 13 -1.11 -4.70 -6.42
C ILE A 13 -0.88 -6.16 -5.99
N LEU A 14 -1.48 -7.13 -6.69
CA LEU A 14 -1.30 -8.55 -6.40
C LEU A 14 0.16 -9.00 -6.55
N ILE A 15 0.86 -8.52 -7.58
CA ILE A 15 2.30 -8.76 -7.73
C ILE A 15 3.07 -8.17 -6.53
N GLY A 16 2.72 -6.97 -6.09
CA GLY A 16 3.29 -6.34 -4.90
C GLY A 16 3.09 -7.16 -3.63
N VAL A 17 1.85 -7.61 -3.38
CA VAL A 17 1.50 -8.45 -2.23
C VAL A 17 2.23 -9.79 -2.27
N TYR A 18 2.35 -10.40 -3.45
CA TYR A 18 3.11 -11.64 -3.60
C TYR A 18 4.60 -11.43 -3.29
N LEU A 19 5.20 -10.35 -3.79
CA LEU A 19 6.60 -10.01 -3.47
C LEU A 19 6.79 -9.74 -1.98
N ASP A 20 5.87 -9.02 -1.35
CA ASP A 20 5.89 -8.78 0.11
C ASP A 20 5.93 -10.10 0.88
N SER A 21 5.07 -11.07 0.53
CA SER A 21 5.03 -12.36 1.22
C SER A 21 6.37 -13.11 1.14
N ARG A 22 7.06 -13.02 0.00
CA ARG A 22 8.38 -13.65 -0.20
C ARG A 22 9.48 -12.91 0.55
N ILE A 23 9.49 -11.58 0.50
CA ILE A 23 10.52 -10.77 1.16
C ILE A 23 10.38 -10.86 2.68
N ASN A 24 9.16 -10.76 3.20
CA ASN A 24 8.89 -10.81 4.64
C ASN A 24 9.19 -12.18 5.26
N PHE A 25 9.10 -13.26 4.48
CA PHE A 25 9.55 -14.58 4.93
C PHE A 25 11.06 -14.61 5.23
N TYR A 26 11.88 -13.87 4.47
CA TYR A 26 13.32 -13.76 4.75
C TYR A 26 13.64 -12.66 5.77
N ALA A 27 12.80 -11.63 5.87
CA ALA A 27 13.04 -10.46 6.71
C ALA A 27 12.61 -10.66 8.17
N SER A 28 11.89 -11.75 8.49
CA SER A 28 11.45 -12.08 9.85
C SER A 28 12.61 -12.14 10.86
N ASP A 29 13.77 -12.62 10.42
CA ASP A 29 14.94 -12.80 11.28
C ASP A 29 15.61 -11.48 11.67
N TYR A 30 15.32 -10.40 10.92
CA TYR A 30 15.91 -9.08 11.11
C TYR A 30 14.94 -8.04 11.68
N TYR A 31 13.72 -8.44 12.09
CA TYR A 31 12.66 -7.52 12.54
C TYR A 31 12.27 -6.45 11.51
N LEU A 32 12.42 -6.75 10.23
CA LEU A 32 12.09 -5.83 9.13
C LEU A 32 10.86 -6.36 8.40
N SER A 33 9.95 -5.47 8.03
CA SER A 33 8.80 -5.85 7.20
C SER A 33 8.50 -4.80 6.15
N PHE A 34 8.31 -5.29 4.93
CA PHE A 34 7.99 -4.51 3.75
C PHE A 34 6.49 -4.58 3.46
N THR A 35 5.92 -3.47 3.03
CA THR A 35 4.50 -3.33 2.66
C THR A 35 4.33 -2.79 1.24
N LEU A 36 5.08 -3.36 0.29
CA LEU A 36 5.08 -3.00 -1.13
C LEU A 36 3.67 -3.02 -1.74
N GLY A 37 2.84 -4.03 -1.45
CA GLY A 37 1.48 -4.13 -1.97
C GLY A 37 0.61 -2.93 -1.56
N PHE A 38 0.72 -2.52 -0.29
CA PHE A 38 0.02 -1.36 0.24
C PHE A 38 0.56 -0.04 -0.35
N LEU A 39 1.88 0.08 -0.49
CA LEU A 39 2.51 1.26 -1.08
C LEU A 39 2.17 1.40 -2.57
N ILE A 40 2.15 0.31 -3.34
CA ILE A 40 1.71 0.31 -4.75
C ILE A 40 0.24 0.74 -4.84
N PHE A 41 -0.61 0.25 -3.96
CA PHE A 41 -1.99 0.71 -3.86
C PHE A 41 -2.09 2.23 -3.59
N CYS A 42 -1.33 2.73 -2.62
CA CYS A 42 -1.27 4.15 -2.29
C CYS A 42 -0.81 4.99 -3.49
N PHE A 43 0.18 4.52 -4.24
CA PHE A 43 0.65 5.19 -5.46
C PHE A 43 -0.46 5.29 -6.51
N TRP A 44 -1.22 4.22 -6.75
CA TRP A 44 -2.31 4.26 -7.71
C TRP A 44 -3.46 5.16 -7.25
N ALA A 45 -3.82 5.10 -5.96
CA ALA A 45 -4.87 5.96 -5.38
C ALA A 45 -4.48 7.44 -5.47
N PHE A 46 -3.21 7.76 -5.23
CA PHE A 46 -2.66 9.11 -5.36
C PHE A 46 -2.60 9.58 -6.82
N SER A 47 -2.13 8.73 -7.74
CA SER A 47 -1.81 9.11 -9.12
C SER A 47 -3.00 9.05 -10.09
N LEU A 48 -4.00 8.21 -9.81
CA LEU A 48 -5.23 8.04 -10.60
C LEU A 48 -6.49 8.17 -9.73
N PRO A 49 -6.74 9.37 -9.20
CA PRO A 49 -7.80 9.61 -8.24
C PRO A 49 -9.22 9.23 -8.68
N ASN A 50 -9.50 9.27 -9.99
CA ASN A 50 -10.84 8.97 -10.52
C ASN A 50 -11.07 7.47 -10.77
N ASN A 51 -10.03 6.63 -10.62
CA ASN A 51 -10.11 5.21 -10.91
C ASN A 51 -10.19 4.31 -9.67
N LEU A 52 -9.84 4.83 -8.50
CA LEU A 52 -9.82 4.06 -7.26
C LEU A 52 -10.65 4.77 -6.20
N TYR A 53 -11.93 4.43 -6.09
CA TYR A 53 -12.81 4.90 -5.03
C TYR A 53 -12.80 3.93 -3.83
N ALA A 54 -13.42 4.36 -2.73
CA ALA A 54 -13.58 3.53 -1.52
C ALA A 54 -14.23 2.17 -1.83
N LEU A 55 -15.25 2.11 -2.69
CA LEU A 55 -15.88 0.83 -3.01
C LEU A 55 -14.92 -0.13 -3.75
N SER A 56 -14.14 0.39 -4.70
CA SER A 56 -13.16 -0.43 -5.42
C SER A 56 -12.01 -0.90 -4.51
N SER A 57 -11.55 -0.06 -3.58
CA SER A 57 -10.50 -0.47 -2.63
C SER A 57 -10.99 -1.53 -1.65
N PHE A 58 -12.26 -1.48 -1.25
CA PHE A 58 -12.90 -2.54 -0.46
C PHE A 58 -12.84 -3.89 -1.18
N CYS A 59 -13.31 -3.95 -2.43
CA CYS A 59 -13.30 -5.19 -3.21
C CYS A 59 -11.88 -5.73 -3.42
N ILE A 60 -10.90 -4.85 -3.69
CA ILE A 60 -9.50 -5.24 -3.82
C ILE A 60 -8.96 -5.82 -2.51
N GLY A 61 -9.28 -5.20 -1.37
CA GLY A 61 -8.85 -5.70 -0.07
C GLY A 61 -9.47 -7.04 0.30
N LEU A 62 -10.74 -7.28 -0.05
CA LEU A 62 -11.36 -8.60 0.13
C LEU A 62 -10.65 -9.69 -0.67
N ILE A 63 -10.23 -9.39 -1.90
CA ILE A 63 -9.44 -10.32 -2.73
C ILE A 63 -8.09 -10.60 -2.06
N ILE A 64 -7.44 -9.57 -1.50
CA ILE A 64 -6.17 -9.71 -0.80
C ILE A 64 -6.33 -10.56 0.47
N ASP A 65 -7.40 -10.35 1.24
CA ASP A 65 -7.72 -11.15 2.43
C ASP A 65 -7.83 -12.64 2.08
N LEU A 66 -8.53 -12.97 0.98
CA LEU A 66 -8.68 -14.34 0.49
C LEU A 66 -7.34 -14.98 0.06
N ILE A 67 -6.44 -14.20 -0.54
CA ILE A 67 -5.14 -14.69 -1.02
C ILE A 67 -4.16 -14.93 0.12
N LEU A 68 -4.13 -14.01 1.10
CA LEU A 68 -3.22 -14.08 2.25
C LEU A 68 -3.72 -15.00 3.37
N GLY A 69 -5.00 -15.40 3.35
CA GLY A 69 -5.61 -16.14 4.45
C GLY A 69 -5.77 -15.29 5.72
N CYS A 70 -5.87 -13.97 5.57
CA CYS A 70 -6.10 -13.03 6.66
C CYS A 70 -7.58 -13.03 7.09
N PRO A 71 -7.90 -12.55 8.31
CA PRO A 71 -9.27 -12.31 8.75
C PRO A 71 -10.04 -11.50 7.71
N PHE A 72 -11.21 -12.03 7.31
CA PHE A 72 -11.99 -11.45 6.24
C PHE A 72 -12.38 -10.00 6.56
N GLY A 73 -12.02 -9.07 5.68
CA GLY A 73 -12.33 -7.66 5.81
C GLY A 73 -11.25 -6.81 6.47
N LEU A 74 -10.17 -7.40 7.01
CA LEU A 74 -9.12 -6.61 7.66
C LEU A 74 -8.38 -5.73 6.65
N ASN A 75 -7.84 -6.32 5.56
CA ASN A 75 -7.17 -5.53 4.54
C ASN A 75 -8.19 -4.66 3.77
N ALA A 76 -9.42 -5.14 3.60
CA ALA A 76 -10.50 -4.33 3.00
C ALA A 76 -10.77 -3.03 3.78
N LEU A 77 -10.90 -3.10 5.10
CA LEU A 77 -11.11 -1.92 5.94
C LEU A 77 -9.90 -0.98 5.91
N LEU A 78 -8.68 -1.50 6.00
CA LEU A 78 -7.48 -0.65 5.98
C LEU A 78 -7.28 0.05 4.62
N LEU A 79 -7.52 -0.65 3.51
CA LEU A 79 -7.40 -0.09 2.16
C LEU A 79 -8.52 0.92 1.83
N THR A 80 -9.72 0.72 2.38
CA THR A 80 -10.81 1.70 2.25
C THR A 80 -10.50 2.98 2.99
N ILE A 81 -10.08 2.90 4.26
CA ILE A 81 -9.71 4.05 5.08
C ILE A 81 -8.56 4.82 4.42
N SER A 82 -7.51 4.11 3.98
CA SER A 82 -6.37 4.75 3.31
C SER A 82 -6.78 5.44 2.01
N SER A 83 -7.63 4.82 1.19
CA SER A 83 -8.15 5.46 -0.02
C SER A 83 -8.96 6.72 0.28
N TYR A 84 -9.80 6.69 1.31
CA TYR A 84 -10.58 7.84 1.74
C TYR A 84 -9.67 9.00 2.19
N LEU A 85 -8.65 8.70 3.01
CA LEU A 85 -7.65 9.70 3.42
C LEU A 85 -6.93 10.32 2.23
N ILE A 86 -6.49 9.50 1.27
CA ILE A 86 -5.79 9.99 0.07
C ILE A 86 -6.69 10.92 -0.75
N HIS A 87 -7.99 10.60 -0.87
CA HIS A 87 -8.95 11.45 -1.58
C HIS A 87 -9.26 12.75 -0.84
N SER A 88 -9.40 12.70 0.48
CA SER A 88 -9.68 13.87 1.30
C SER A 88 -8.55 14.90 1.22
N TYR A 89 -7.29 14.45 1.18
CA TYR A 89 -6.10 15.31 1.12
C TYR A 89 -5.56 15.53 -0.30
N ARG A 90 -6.33 15.20 -1.34
CA ARG A 90 -5.88 15.26 -2.74
C ARG A 90 -5.33 16.62 -3.15
N TYR A 91 -5.97 17.72 -2.74
CA TYR A 91 -5.51 19.07 -3.08
C TYR A 91 -4.24 19.44 -2.33
N SER A 92 -4.13 19.05 -1.05
CA SER A 92 -2.94 19.29 -0.23
C SER A 92 -1.69 18.59 -0.78
N PHE A 93 -1.83 17.35 -1.26
CA PHE A 93 -0.68 16.62 -1.83
C PHE A 93 -0.11 17.26 -3.11
N ARG A 94 -0.85 18.12 -3.81
CA ARG A 94 -0.31 18.84 -4.97
C ARG A 94 0.64 19.98 -4.57
N ILE A 95 0.50 20.48 -3.34
CA ILE A 95 1.26 21.62 -2.81
C ILE A 95 2.45 21.12 -1.99
N PHE A 96 2.32 19.95 -1.36
CA PHE A 96 3.37 19.38 -0.51
C PHE A 96 4.63 19.00 -1.28
N SER A 97 5.76 19.10 -0.58
CA SER A 97 7.04 18.66 -1.10
C SER A 97 7.08 17.14 -1.21
N PHE A 98 7.93 16.63 -2.11
CA PHE A 98 8.08 15.19 -2.27
C PHE A 98 8.45 14.48 -0.95
N LEU A 99 9.29 15.12 -0.12
CA LEU A 99 9.66 14.58 1.21
C LEU A 99 8.48 14.53 2.18
N GLN A 100 7.59 15.52 2.18
CA GLN A 100 6.39 15.48 3.02
C GLN A 100 5.46 14.33 2.59
N ILE A 101 5.35 14.12 1.27
CA ILE A 101 4.55 13.01 0.71
C ILE A 101 5.17 11.66 1.09
N THR A 102 6.49 11.51 1.04
CA THR A 102 7.15 10.25 1.42
C THR A 102 6.96 9.94 2.90
N ILE A 103 7.10 10.93 3.78
CA ILE A 103 6.85 10.78 5.23
C ILE A 103 5.40 10.39 5.48
N PHE A 104 4.44 11.03 4.80
CA PHE A 104 3.02 10.69 4.93
C PHE A 104 2.73 9.23 4.55
N PHE A 105 3.22 8.76 3.41
CA PHE A 105 3.00 7.37 2.99
C PHE A 105 3.76 6.36 3.85
N ALA A 106 4.96 6.72 4.35
CA ALA A 106 5.68 5.90 5.32
C ALA A 106 4.86 5.74 6.62
N LEU A 107 4.29 6.82 7.16
CA LEU A 107 3.42 6.77 8.35
C LEU A 107 2.16 5.94 8.10
N LEU A 108 1.55 6.10 6.93
CA LEU A 108 0.36 5.34 6.55
C LEU A 108 0.66 3.84 6.43
N SER A 109 1.83 3.48 5.89
CA SER A 109 2.27 2.10 5.78
C SER A 109 2.62 1.47 7.13
N SER A 110 3.23 2.21 8.05
CA SER A 110 3.50 1.72 9.40
C SER A 110 2.22 1.55 10.21
N PHE A 111 1.21 2.42 9.98
CA PHE A 111 -0.13 2.26 10.56
C PHE A 111 -0.81 0.99 10.03
N TYR A 112 -0.79 0.77 8.72
CA TYR A 112 -1.32 -0.45 8.09
C TYR A 112 -0.69 -1.71 8.67
N LEU A 113 0.64 -1.75 8.74
CA LEU A 113 1.40 -2.86 9.30
C LEU A 113 1.10 -3.08 10.79
N GLY A 114 1.03 -2.00 11.58
CA GLY A 114 0.71 -2.05 12.99
C GLY A 114 -0.66 -2.69 13.23
N PHE A 115 -1.67 -2.30 12.46
CA PHE A 115 -3.01 -2.90 12.55
C PHE A 115 -3.01 -4.38 12.18
N ILE A 116 -2.33 -4.78 11.10
CA ILE A 116 -2.22 -6.20 10.74
C ILE A 116 -1.57 -7.00 11.86
N ASN A 117 -0.45 -6.50 12.41
CA ASN A 117 0.26 -7.18 13.47
C ASN A 117 -0.55 -7.27 14.78
N LEU A 118 -1.39 -6.27 15.08
CA LEU A 118 -2.29 -6.31 16.24
C LEU A 118 -3.29 -7.47 16.17
N PHE A 119 -3.81 -7.80 15.00
CA PHE A 119 -4.79 -8.88 14.85
C PHE A 119 -4.15 -10.25 14.56
N MET A 120 -3.04 -10.27 13.82
CA MET A 120 -2.42 -11.52 13.38
C MET A 120 -1.34 -12.03 14.33
N ASN A 121 -0.59 -11.14 14.99
CA ASN A 121 0.59 -11.47 15.80
C ASN A 121 0.47 -10.89 17.22
N THR A 122 -0.66 -11.13 17.88
CA THR A 122 -0.95 -10.65 19.25
C THR A 122 0.13 -11.05 20.27
N ALA A 123 0.74 -12.22 20.13
CA ALA A 123 1.76 -12.72 21.06
C ALA A 123 3.17 -12.16 20.83
N ASN A 124 3.51 -11.74 19.61
CA ASN A 124 4.87 -11.34 19.20
C ASN A 124 4.91 -9.90 18.66
N PHE A 125 4.08 -9.02 19.23
CA PHE A 125 4.02 -7.63 18.81
C PHE A 125 5.28 -6.88 19.22
N SER A 126 6.10 -6.50 18.25
CA SER A 126 7.34 -5.75 18.48
C SER A 126 7.23 -4.31 17.96
N TYR A 127 7.27 -3.34 18.87
CA TYR A 127 7.29 -1.92 18.53
C TYR A 127 8.52 -1.54 17.69
N LEU A 128 9.64 -2.21 17.92
CA LEU A 128 10.89 -2.02 17.18
C LEU A 128 10.72 -2.33 15.68
N LEU A 129 9.97 -3.41 15.35
CA LEU A 129 9.70 -3.80 13.98
C LEU A 129 8.92 -2.71 13.24
N ILE A 130 7.92 -2.11 13.88
CA ILE A 130 7.12 -1.04 13.27
C ILE A 130 7.98 0.21 13.02
N MET A 131 8.86 0.56 13.96
CA MET A 131 9.76 1.72 13.83
C MET A 131 10.80 1.54 12.73
N PHE A 132 11.45 0.37 12.64
CA PHE A 132 12.38 0.12 11.52
C PHE A 132 11.65 -0.01 10.19
N SER A 133 10.47 -0.63 10.18
CA SER A 133 9.65 -0.73 8.98
C SER A 133 9.19 0.64 8.50
N PHE A 134 8.97 1.63 9.38
CA PHE A 134 8.67 3.01 8.97
C PHE A 134 9.78 3.60 8.10
N LEU A 135 11.04 3.50 8.55
CA LEU A 135 12.19 4.02 7.80
C LEU A 135 12.38 3.30 6.47
N LEU A 136 12.28 1.96 6.47
CA LEU A 136 12.38 1.17 5.25
C LEU A 136 11.24 1.43 4.27
N ASN A 137 10.00 1.52 4.74
CA ASN A 137 8.85 1.78 3.88
C ASN A 137 8.91 3.19 3.26
N GLY A 138 9.49 4.17 3.97
CA GLY A 138 9.80 5.49 3.40
C GLY A 138 10.81 5.43 2.24
N LEU A 139 11.88 4.63 2.38
CA LEU A 139 12.84 4.41 1.31
C LEU A 139 12.21 3.67 0.12
N THR A 140 11.47 2.60 0.38
CA THR A 140 10.80 1.83 -0.68
C THR A 140 9.74 2.63 -1.41
N TRP A 141 9.06 3.57 -0.74
CA TRP A 141 8.14 4.49 -1.42
C TRP A 141 8.84 5.29 -2.51
N ILE A 142 10.06 5.79 -2.28
CA ILE A 142 10.83 6.54 -3.28
C ILE A 142 11.09 5.66 -4.51
N PHE A 143 11.49 4.40 -4.29
CA PHE A 143 11.69 3.43 -5.37
C PHE A 143 10.40 3.11 -6.14
N ILE A 144 9.30 2.85 -5.42
CA ILE A 144 7.98 2.56 -6.01
C ILE A 144 7.51 3.76 -6.83
N TYR A 145 7.65 4.97 -6.31
CA TYR A 145 7.25 6.19 -7.02
C TYR A 145 7.98 6.32 -8.36
N LEU A 146 9.31 6.12 -8.38
CA LEU A 146 10.09 6.17 -9.62
C LEU A 146 9.66 5.08 -10.62
N LEU A 147 9.53 3.84 -10.15
CA LEU A 147 9.24 2.68 -10.98
C LEU A 147 7.83 2.74 -11.56
N MET A 148 6.83 3.00 -10.71
CA MET A 148 5.43 3.09 -11.11
C MET A 148 5.14 4.34 -11.94
N ASN A 149 5.83 5.47 -11.71
CA ASN A 149 5.67 6.65 -12.57
C ASN A 149 6.13 6.37 -14.01
N ASN A 150 7.20 5.58 -14.18
CA ASN A 150 7.63 5.13 -15.51
C ASN A 150 6.60 4.20 -16.16
N LEU A 151 6.02 3.26 -15.41
CA LEU A 151 4.95 2.40 -15.92
C LEU A 151 3.70 3.20 -16.29
N LYS A 152 3.28 4.15 -15.44
CA LYS A 152 2.13 5.02 -15.71
C LYS A 152 2.31 5.77 -17.03
N LYS A 153 3.49 6.37 -17.25
CA LYS A 153 3.80 7.06 -18.52
C LYS A 153 3.69 6.12 -19.74
N ARG A 154 4.05 4.85 -19.59
CA ARG A 154 3.99 3.85 -20.68
C ARG A 154 2.58 3.33 -20.94
N PHE A 155 1.75 3.18 -19.90
CA PHE A 155 0.42 2.58 -20.01
C PHE A 155 -0.72 3.58 -20.24
N TYR A 156 -0.55 4.86 -19.87
CA TYR A 156 -1.58 5.90 -19.94
C TYR A 156 -1.24 7.07 -20.87
N ARG A 157 -0.10 7.04 -21.59
CA ARG A 157 0.07 7.85 -22.82
C ARG A 157 -0.53 7.09 -24.00
N GLN A 158 -1.85 7.11 -24.10
CA GLN A 158 -2.61 6.97 -25.35
C GLN A 158 -3.74 7.99 -25.29
#